data_AF-A0A1K1LLT8-F1
#
_entry.id   AF-A0A1K1LLT8-F1
#
_cell.length_a   1.000
_cell.length_b   1.000
_cell.length_c   1.000
_cell.angle_alpha   90.00
_cell.angle_beta   90.00
_cell.angle_gamma   90.00
#
_symmetry.space_group_name_H-M   'P 1'
#
loop_
_entity.id
_entity.type
_entity.pdbx_description
1 polymer ?
#
loop_
_entity_poly.entity_id
_entity_poly.type
_entity_poly.pdbx_seq_one_letter_code
_entity_poly.pdbx_strand_id
1 'polypeptide(L)' 'MTVLGYLANYRLGMARSFFADGKKAIGDIVYELGCRSPQHFSAAFRKKFGVAPGGLKK' A
#
# COMPACT_ATOMS: atom_id res chain seq x y z
N MET A 1 -1.77 11.79 17.16
CA MET A 1 -1.95 10.36 16.84
C MET A 1 -3.31 10.19 16.18
N THR A 2 -3.37 9.84 14.90
CA THR A 2 -4.63 9.61 14.17
C THR A 2 -4.76 8.13 13.87
N VAL A 3 -5.93 7.55 14.17
CA VAL A 3 -6.28 6.14 13.90
C VAL A 3 -6.00 5.76 12.44
N LEU A 4 -6.21 6.72 11.52
CA LEU A 4 -5.89 6.60 10.09
C LEU A 4 -4.43 6.24 9.81
N GLY A 5 -3.47 6.80 10.56
CA GLY A 5 -2.04 6.52 10.35
C GLY A 5 -1.64 5.12 10.79
N TYR A 6 -2.21 4.64 11.89
CA TYR A 6 -2.00 3.27 12.36
C TYR A 6 -2.63 2.25 11.41
N LEU A 7 -3.86 2.50 10.98
CA LEU A 7 -4.57 1.63 10.05
C LEU A 7 -3.86 1.60 8.69
N ALA A 8 -3.41 2.76 8.18
CA ALA A 8 -2.60 2.82 6.97
C ALA A 8 -1.33 1.98 7.10
N ASN A 9 -0.62 2.07 8.23
CA ASN A 9 0.57 1.24 8.49
C ASN A 9 0.28 -0.26 8.48
N TYR A 10 -0.80 -0.69 9.12
CA TYR A 10 -1.20 -2.09 9.14
C TYR A 10 -1.49 -2.61 7.73
N ARG A 11 -2.29 -1.85 6.99
CA ARG A 11 -2.70 -2.24 5.65
C ARG A 11 -1.56 -2.12 4.61
N LEU A 12 -0.59 -1.23 4.83
CA LEU A 12 0.68 -1.17 4.10
C LEU A 12 1.49 -2.48 4.28
N GLY A 13 1.47 -3.07 5.47
CA GLY A 13 2.03 -4.40 5.73
C GLY A 13 1.33 -5.50 4.93
N MET A 14 -0.01 -5.46 4.89
CA MET A 14 -0.81 -6.38 4.06
C MET A 14 -0.49 -6.24 2.57
N ALA A 15 -0.38 -5.00 2.07
CA ALA A 15 -0.01 -4.70 0.70
C ALA A 15 1.31 -5.37 0.31
N ARG A 16 2.33 -5.29 1.18
CA ARG A 16 3.61 -5.96 0.98
C ARG A 16 3.47 -7.48 0.83
N SER A 17 2.61 -8.10 1.63
CA SER A 17 2.34 -9.53 1.53
C SER A 17 1.62 -9.88 0.23
N PHE A 18 0.64 -9.07 -0.19
CA PHE A 18 -0.05 -9.26 -1.46
C PHE A 18 0.87 -9.10 -2.68
N PHE A 19 1.82 -8.17 -2.61
CA PHE A 19 2.83 -8.00 -3.64
C PHE A 19 3.82 -9.18 -3.69
N ALA A 20 4.22 -9.71 -2.52
CA ALA A 20 5.06 -10.90 -2.46
C ALA A 20 4.37 -12.15 -3.03
N ASP A 21 3.05 -12.24 -2.88
CA ASP A 21 2.23 -13.34 -3.38
C ASP A 21 1.78 -13.14 -4.84
N GLY A 22 1.96 -11.93 -5.41
CA GLY A 22 1.48 -11.57 -6.76
C GLY A 22 -0.06 -11.55 -6.90
N LYS A 23 -0.80 -11.72 -5.81
CA LYS A 23 -2.26 -11.99 -5.83
C LYS A 23 -3.14 -10.77 -6.04
N LYS A 24 -2.66 -9.55 -5.80
CA LYS A 24 -3.48 -8.33 -5.93
C LYS A 24 -2.73 -7.15 -6.54
N ALA A 25 -3.45 -6.39 -7.37
CA ALA A 25 -2.97 -5.13 -7.91
C ALA A 25 -3.01 -4.01 -6.85
N ILE A 26 -2.11 -3.05 -7.02
CA ILE A 26 -2.02 -1.84 -6.17
C ILE A 26 -3.35 -1.10 -6.13
N GLY A 27 -4.08 -1.06 -7.25
CA GLY A 27 -5.39 -0.40 -7.37
C GLY A 27 -6.43 -0.98 -6.41
N ASP A 28 -6.57 -2.30 -6.36
CA ASP A 28 -7.46 -2.98 -5.40
C ASP A 28 -7.09 -2.67 -3.96
N ILE A 29 -5.79 -2.73 -3.66
CA ILE A 29 -5.30 -2.42 -2.31
C ILE A 29 -5.64 -0.96 -1.97
N VAL A 30 -5.37 -0.01 -2.85
CA VAL A 30 -5.71 1.42 -2.67
C VAL A 30 -7.20 1.64 -2.42
N TYR A 31 -8.05 0.90 -3.14
CA TYR A 31 -9.49 0.94 -2.98
C TYR A 31 -9.92 0.38 -1.60
N GLU A 32 -9.40 -0.80 -1.21
CA GLU A 32 -9.66 -1.45 0.08
C GLU A 32 -9.17 -0.61 1.28
N LEU A 33 -8.10 0.16 1.07
CA LEU A 33 -7.52 1.09 2.02
C LEU A 33 -8.37 2.34 2.23
N GLY A 34 -9.34 2.62 1.37
CA GLY A 34 -10.03 3.90 1.34
C GLY A 34 -9.11 5.07 1.01
N CYS A 35 -7.97 4.80 0.34
CA CYS A 35 -7.14 5.86 -0.19
C CYS A 35 -7.82 6.41 -1.43
N ARG A 36 -8.24 7.68 -1.37
CA ARG A 36 -8.86 8.38 -2.51
C ARG A 36 -7.98 8.43 -3.76
N SER A 37 -6.65 8.28 -3.61
CA SER A 37 -5.75 8.31 -4.75
C SER A 37 -4.54 7.36 -4.58
N PRO A 38 -4.20 6.56 -5.60
CA PRO A 38 -3.04 5.65 -5.60
C PRO A 38 -1.70 6.38 -5.43
N GLN A 39 -1.64 7.67 -5.79
CA GLN A 39 -0.43 8.49 -5.67
C GLN A 39 -0.05 8.75 -4.21
N HIS A 40 -1.03 9.11 -3.37
CA HIS A 40 -0.81 9.27 -1.93
C HIS A 40 -0.41 7.95 -1.27
N PHE A 41 -1.04 6.85 -1.68
CA PHE A 41 -0.66 5.53 -1.21
C PHE A 41 0.78 5.18 -1.60
N SER A 42 1.15 5.38 -2.87
CA SER A 42 2.50 5.08 -3.36
C SER A 42 3.56 5.91 -2.63
N ALA A 43 3.28 7.18 -2.33
CA ALA A 43 4.15 8.02 -1.53
C ALA A 43 4.31 7.49 -0.10
N ALA A 44 3.20 7.10 0.55
CA ALA A 44 3.23 6.53 1.91
C ALA A 44 3.93 5.15 1.95
N PHE A 45 3.67 4.29 0.97
CA PHE A 45 4.29 2.98 0.83
C PHE A 45 5.80 3.11 0.60
N ARG A 46 6.21 4.00 -0.31
CA ARG A 46 7.64 4.27 -0.55
C ARG A 46 8.31 4.88 0.69
N LYS A 47 7.62 5.74 1.43
CA LYS A 47 8.15 6.32 2.67
C LYS A 47 8.34 5.26 3.77
N LYS A 48 7.50 4.22 3.80
CA LYS A 48 7.58 3.15 4.80
C LYS A 48 8.54 2.01 4.42
N PHE A 49 8.54 1.59 3.15
CA PHE A 49 9.30 0.42 2.68
C PHE A 49 10.47 0.76 1.77
N GLY A 50 10.66 2.02 1.38
CA GLY A 50 11.71 2.46 0.46
C GLY A 50 11.48 2.09 -1.01
N VAL A 51 10.50 1.22 -1.31
CA VAL A 51 10.20 0.72 -2.66
C VAL A 51 8.86 1.20 -3.17
N ALA A 52 8.72 1.40 -4.49
CA ALA A 52 7.45 1.74 -5.11
C ALA A 52 6.59 0.49 -5.29
N PRO A 53 5.28 0.53 -4.98
CA PRO A 53 4.43 -0.65 -5.10
C PRO A 53 4.30 -1.12 -6.57
N GLY A 54 4.49 -0.20 -7.54
CA GLY A 54 4.51 -0.46 -8.99
C GLY A 54 5.61 -1.42 -9.45
N GLY A 55 6.76 -1.41 -8.77
CA GLY A 55 7.92 -2.23 -9.15
C GLY A 55 7.92 -3.64 -8.58
N LEU A 56 6.93 -4.00 -7.75
CA LEU A 56 6.82 -5.35 -7.18
C LEU A 56 6.06 -6.32 -8.08
N LYS A 57 5.44 -5.82 -9.16
CA LYS A 57 4.89 -6.69 -10.21
C LYS A 57 6.06 -7.20 -11.05
N LYS A 58 6.35 -8.50 -10.94
CA LYS A 58 7.10 -9.25 -11.95
C LYS A 58 6.12 -9.85 -12.95
#